data_AF-A0A7L2TZU7-F1
#
_entry.id   AF-A0A7L2TZU7-F1
#
_cell.length_a   1.000
_cell.length_b   1.000
_cell.length_c   1.000
_cell.angle_alpha   90.00
_cell.angle_beta   90.00
_cell.angle_gamma   90.00
#
_symmetry.space_group_name_H-M   'P 1'
#
loop_
_entity.id
_entity.type
_entity.pdbx_description
1 polymer ?
#
loop_
_entity_poly.entity_id
_entity_poly.type
_entity_poly.pdbx_seq_one_letter_code
_entity_poly.pdbx_strand_id
1 'polypeptide(L)'
;TSLRYNVQPMQEEAPFMLHVHTIPETCVDSKAHKVFDIGINVSYTGERNSSNMVIVDVKMLSGFVPLKSSVRKLSSTPFLRIQRTEVNTNHVLLYIEQV
;
A
#
# COMPACT_ATOMS: atom_id res chain seq x y z
N THR A 1 8.06 -21.20 -32.64
CA THR A 1 6.98 -20.39 -32.01
C THR A 1 7.12 -20.51 -30.51
N SER A 2 7.02 -19.41 -29.77
CA SER A 2 7.26 -19.39 -28.32
C SER A 2 6.02 -18.86 -27.61
N LEU A 3 5.51 -19.60 -26.63
CA LEU A 3 4.36 -19.21 -25.83
C LEU A 3 4.85 -18.50 -24.55
N ARG A 4 4.25 -17.37 -24.22
CA ARG A 4 4.47 -16.66 -22.95
C ARG A 4 3.12 -16.51 -22.24
N TYR A 5 3.09 -16.84 -20.95
CA TYR A 5 1.89 -16.78 -20.12
C TYR A 5 2.28 -16.44 -18.67
N ASN A 6 1.32 -15.91 -17.91
CA ASN A 6 1.52 -15.59 -16.51
C ASN A 6 1.34 -16.85 -15.65
N VAL A 7 2.25 -17.07 -14.71
CA VAL A 7 2.15 -18.11 -13.69
C VAL A 7 2.05 -17.43 -12.35
N GLN A 8 1.19 -17.93 -11.45
CA GLN A 8 1.16 -17.41 -10.10
C GLN A 8 2.47 -17.75 -9.39
N PRO A 9 3.17 -16.75 -8.81
CA PRO A 9 4.36 -17.03 -8.03
C PRO A 9 3.99 -17.83 -6.78
N MET A 10 4.90 -18.70 -6.35
CA MET A 10 4.78 -19.35 -5.06
C MET A 10 4.98 -18.33 -3.95
N GLN A 11 4.32 -18.55 -2.81
CA GLN A 11 4.47 -17.68 -1.65
C GLN A 11 5.84 -17.96 -1.01
N GLU A 12 6.77 -17.04 -1.20
CA GLU A 12 8.11 -17.08 -0.58
C GLU A 12 8.11 -16.29 0.73
N GLU A 13 9.06 -16.61 1.62
CA GLU A 13 9.30 -15.82 2.82
C GLU A 13 9.81 -14.43 2.43
N ALA A 14 8.95 -13.43 2.57
CA ALA A 14 9.32 -12.04 2.39
C ALA A 14 9.85 -11.45 3.71
N PRO A 15 10.87 -10.57 3.67
CA PRO A 15 11.41 -9.92 4.87
C PRO A 15 10.47 -8.84 5.45
N PHE A 16 9.25 -8.74 4.93
CA PHE A 16 8.22 -7.81 5.38
C PHE A 16 6.90 -8.55 5.53
N MET A 17 6.23 -8.30 6.66
CA MET A 17 4.85 -8.68 6.84
C MET A 17 3.97 -7.49 6.46
N LEU A 18 3.02 -7.74 5.56
CA LEU A 18 2.09 -6.75 5.04
C LEU A 18 0.68 -7.18 5.39
N HIS A 19 -0.02 -6.36 6.16
CA HIS A 19 -1.43 -6.55 6.47
C HIS A 19 -2.24 -5.38 5.92
N VAL A 20 -3.23 -5.68 5.09
CA VAL A 20 -4.07 -4.70 4.41
C VAL A 20 -5.53 -4.97 4.75
N HIS A 21 -6.24 -3.92 5.14
CA HIS A 21 -7.67 -3.97 5.41
C HIS A 21 -8.36 -2.71 4.90
N THR A 22 -9.67 -2.79 4.68
CA THR A 22 -10.48 -1.64 4.27
C THR A 22 -11.40 -1.21 5.38
N ILE A 23 -11.73 0.08 5.42
CA ILE A 23 -12.72 0.62 6.34
C ILE A 23 -13.80 1.31 5.49
N PRO A 24 -15.05 0.78 5.47
CA PRO A 24 -15.51 -0.42 6.17
C PRO A 24 -14.93 -1.73 5.61
N GLU A 25 -14.88 -2.77 6.44
CA GLU A 25 -14.38 -4.10 6.02
C GLU A 25 -15.33 -4.80 5.05
N THR A 26 -16.62 -4.47 5.11
CA THR A 26 -17.65 -5.04 4.25
C THR A 26 -18.24 -3.99 3.33
N CYS A 27 -18.55 -4.41 2.10
CA CYS A 27 -19.12 -3.55 1.06
C CYS A 27 -20.66 -3.55 1.13
N VAL A 28 -21.22 -3.31 2.32
CA VAL A 28 -22.69 -3.33 2.54
C VAL A 28 -23.30 -1.94 2.44
N ASP A 29 -22.56 -0.90 2.87
CA ASP A 29 -23.04 0.47 2.79
C ASP A 29 -22.87 1.02 1.37
N SER A 30 -23.90 1.68 0.86
CA SER A 30 -23.89 2.50 -0.36
C SER A 30 -22.67 3.43 -0.46
N LYS A 31 -22.16 3.91 0.68
CA LYS A 31 -20.97 4.76 0.75
C LYS A 31 -19.69 3.99 0.44
N ALA A 32 -19.58 2.74 0.87
CA ALA A 32 -18.40 1.88 0.64
C ALA A 32 -18.16 1.62 -0.85
N HIS A 33 -19.20 1.65 -1.68
CA HIS A 33 -19.08 1.55 -3.13
C HIS A 33 -18.48 2.80 -3.80
N LYS A 34 -18.43 3.94 -3.10
CA LYS A 34 -17.93 5.21 -3.65
C LYS A 34 -16.62 5.64 -3.00
N VAL A 35 -16.51 5.49 -1.68
CA VAL A 35 -15.36 5.90 -0.89
C VAL A 35 -15.18 4.92 0.26
N PHE A 36 -13.95 4.46 0.43
CA PHE A 36 -13.51 3.65 1.56
C PHE A 36 -12.07 4.02 1.89
N ASP A 37 -11.66 3.77 3.12
CA ASP A 37 -10.28 3.96 3.55
C ASP A 37 -9.52 2.63 3.45
N ILE A 38 -8.22 2.72 3.19
CA ILE A 38 -7.31 1.57 3.12
C ILE A 38 -6.33 1.69 4.29
N GLY A 39 -6.37 0.72 5.20
CA GLY A 39 -5.41 0.55 6.28
C GLY A 39 -4.29 -0.39 5.88
N ILE A 40 -3.05 0.05 6.01
CA ILE A 40 -1.85 -0.72 5.64
C ILE A 40 -0.93 -0.77 6.85
N ASN A 41 -0.66 -1.97 7.32
CA ASN A 41 0.32 -2.23 8.37
C ASN A 41 1.50 -2.97 7.75
N VAL A 42 2.69 -2.40 7.91
CA VAL A 42 3.95 -2.97 7.45
C VAL A 42 4.82 -3.21 8.67
N SER A 43 5.39 -4.40 8.78
CA SER A 43 6.45 -4.68 9.76
C SER A 43 7.60 -5.41 9.09
N TYR A 44 8.82 -5.13 9.54
CA TYR A 44 10.02 -5.82 9.09
C TYR A 44 10.18 -7.13 9.87
N THR A 45 10.29 -8.25 9.16
CA THR A 45 10.49 -9.60 9.71
C THR A 45 11.80 -10.22 9.23
N GLY A 46 12.69 -9.42 8.64
CA GLY A 46 14.01 -9.90 8.23
C GLY A 46 14.98 -10.05 9.40
N GLU A 47 16.16 -10.58 9.11
CA GLU A 47 17.17 -10.94 10.11
C GLU A 47 17.87 -9.73 10.77
N ARG A 48 17.73 -8.54 10.20
CA ARG A 48 18.38 -7.32 10.72
C ARG A 48 17.54 -6.68 11.82
N ASN A 49 18.17 -5.80 12.61
CA ASN A 49 17.44 -5.07 13.65
C ASN A 49 16.40 -4.08 13.09
N SER A 50 16.54 -3.65 11.84
CA SER A 50 15.63 -2.70 11.18
C SER A 50 15.76 -2.76 9.67
N SER A 51 14.74 -2.32 8.95
CA SER A 51 14.85 -2.11 7.50
C SER A 51 15.73 -0.89 7.16
N ASN A 52 16.07 -0.75 5.87
CA ASN A 52 16.48 0.53 5.29
C ASN A 52 15.22 1.23 4.73
N MET A 53 15.37 2.18 3.81
CA MET A 53 14.27 2.80 3.07
C MET A 53 13.33 1.75 2.46
N VAL A 54 12.03 1.88 2.76
CA VAL A 54 10.95 1.02 2.26
C VAL A 54 10.08 1.81 1.29
N ILE A 55 9.67 1.16 0.21
CA ILE A 55 8.71 1.71 -0.74
C ILE A 55 7.44 0.87 -0.68
N VAL A 56 6.31 1.51 -0.41
CA VAL A 56 4.99 0.87 -0.46
C VAL A 56 4.28 1.34 -1.73
N ASP A 57 4.03 0.44 -2.67
CA ASP A 57 3.23 0.68 -3.87
C ASP A 57 1.79 0.23 -3.65
N VAL A 58 0.88 1.20 -3.59
CA VAL A 58 -0.55 0.97 -3.40
C VAL A 58 -1.27 1.20 -4.72
N LYS A 59 -1.74 0.10 -5.32
CA LYS A 59 -2.58 0.13 -6.51
C LYS A 59 -4.06 0.19 -6.12
N MET A 60 -4.77 1.17 -6.65
CA MET A 60 -6.23 1.29 -6.46
C MET A 60 -6.99 0.18 -7.19
N LEU A 61 -8.18 -0.14 -6.70
CA LEU A 61 -9.14 -0.99 -7.40
C LEU A 61 -9.57 -0.35 -8.73
N SER A 62 -9.96 -1.18 -9.70
CA SER A 62 -10.46 -0.70 -10.98
C SER A 62 -11.67 0.24 -10.78
N GLY A 63 -11.61 1.42 -11.40
CA GLY A 63 -12.65 2.45 -11.28
C GLY A 63 -12.47 3.41 -10.10
N PHE A 64 -11.45 3.21 -9.25
CA PHE A 64 -11.15 4.09 -8.12
C PHE A 64 -9.89 4.92 -8.37
N VAL A 65 -9.86 6.11 -7.76
CA VAL A 65 -8.72 7.03 -7.75
C VAL A 65 -8.38 7.41 -6.31
N PRO A 66 -7.09 7.62 -5.99
CA PRO A 66 -6.70 7.99 -4.64
C PRO A 66 -7.18 9.41 -4.31
N LEU A 67 -7.68 9.60 -3.08
CA LEU A 67 -8.06 10.92 -2.59
C LEU A 67 -6.80 11.73 -2.24
N LYS A 68 -6.49 12.74 -3.06
CA LYS A 68 -5.31 13.62 -2.89
C LYS A 68 -5.21 14.25 -1.50
N SER A 69 -6.34 14.60 -0.88
CA SER A 69 -6.38 15.15 0.47
C SER A 69 -5.93 14.14 1.53
N SER A 70 -6.26 12.85 1.37
CA SER A 70 -5.82 11.78 2.26
C SER A 70 -4.32 11.56 2.16
N VAL A 71 -3.78 11.49 0.93
CA VAL A 71 -2.33 11.31 0.70
C VAL A 71 -1.53 12.50 1.27
N ARG A 72 -2.02 13.73 1.12
CA ARG A 72 -1.39 14.91 1.74
C ARG A 72 -1.33 14.80 3.25
N LYS A 73 -2.42 14.39 3.91
CA LYS A 73 -2.42 14.17 5.36
C LYS A 73 -1.36 13.14 5.77
N LEU A 74 -1.22 12.06 5.00
CA LEU A 74 -0.19 11.05 5.24
C LEU A 74 1.23 11.64 5.19
N SER A 75 1.54 12.44 4.16
CA SER A 75 2.84 13.12 4.04
C SER A 75 3.13 14.14 5.15
N SER A 76 2.07 14.73 5.72
CA SER A 76 2.19 15.72 6.80
C SER A 76 2.21 15.09 8.19
N THR A 77 2.15 13.77 8.30
CA THR A 77 2.05 13.04 9.57
C THR A 77 3.46 12.63 10.04
N PRO A 78 4.06 13.32 11.02
CA PRO A 78 5.49 13.16 11.31
C PRO A 78 5.85 11.79 11.91
N PHE A 79 4.93 11.17 12.63
CA PHE A 79 5.18 9.88 13.29
C PHE A 79 5.31 8.71 12.31
N LEU A 80 4.86 8.86 11.05
CA LEU A 80 4.92 7.80 10.03
C LEU A 80 6.26 7.75 9.28
N ARG A 81 7.18 8.71 9.52
CA ARG A 81 8.51 8.78 8.85
C ARG A 81 8.45 8.67 7.32
N ILE A 82 7.39 9.21 6.72
CA ILE A 82 7.21 9.25 5.26
C ILE A 82 8.00 10.44 4.73
N GLN A 83 9.05 10.18 3.95
CA GLN A 83 9.87 11.23 3.35
C GLN A 83 9.24 11.81 2.08
N ARG A 84 8.57 10.96 1.30
CA ARG A 84 7.99 11.34 0.01
C ARG A 84 6.73 10.52 -0.28
N THR A 85 5.80 11.16 -0.97
CA THR A 85 4.63 10.51 -1.55
C THR A 85 4.52 10.88 -3.02
N GLU A 86 4.24 9.90 -3.88
CA GLU A 86 3.95 10.13 -5.30
C GLU A 86 2.56 9.61 -5.61
N VAL A 87 1.79 10.39 -6.36
CA VAL A 87 0.42 10.04 -6.73
C VAL A 87 0.33 10.03 -8.24
N ASN A 88 0.11 8.85 -8.80
CA ASN A 88 -0.32 8.66 -10.18
C ASN A 88 -1.86 8.54 -10.23
N THR A 89 -2.43 8.32 -11.40
CA THR A 89 -3.87 8.17 -11.63
C THR A 89 -4.50 7.06 -10.79
N ASN A 90 -3.84 5.91 -10.66
CA ASN A 90 -4.33 4.75 -9.90
C ASN A 90 -3.28 4.12 -8.96
N HIS A 91 -2.11 4.75 -8.81
CA HIS A 91 -1.05 4.29 -7.91
C HIS A 91 -0.68 5.39 -6.91
N VAL A 92 -0.36 4.98 -5.68
CA VAL A 92 0.26 5.83 -4.67
C VAL A 92 1.53 5.13 -4.19
N LEU A 93 2.66 5.83 -4.31
CA LEU A 93 3.96 5.36 -3.81
C LEU A 93 4.29 6.11 -2.52
N LEU A 94 4.62 5.37 -1.48
CA LEU A 94 5.05 5.91 -0.19
C LEU A 94 6.51 5.53 0.05
N TYR A 95 7.36 6.53 0.33
CA TYR A 95 8.77 6.34 0.67
C TYR A 95 8.93 6.53 2.17
N ILE A 96 9.21 5.44 2.87
CA ILE A 96 9.33 5.39 4.34
C ILE A 96 10.80 5.18 4.67
N GLU A 97 11.34 5.97 5.59
CA GLU A 97 12.77 5.94 5.94
C GLU A 97 13.22 4.59 6.53
N GLN A 98 12.41 4.05 7.44
CA GLN A 98 12.71 2.82 8.17
C GLN A 98 11.43 2.26 8.77
N VAL A 99 11.32 0.93 8.80
CA VAL A 99 10.25 0.16 9.45
C VAL A 99 10.88 -0.87 10.38
#